data_AF-A0A6B3DYL7-F1
#
_entry.id   AF-A0A6B3DYL7-F1
#
_cell.length_a   1.000
_cell.length_b   1.000
_cell.length_c   1.000
_cell.angle_alpha   90.00
_cell.angle_beta   90.00
_cell.angle_gamma   90.00
#
_symmetry.space_group_name_H-M   'P 1'
#
loop_
_entity.id
_entity.type
_entity.pdbx_description
1 polymer ?
#
loop_
_entity_poly.entity_id
_entity_poly.type
_entity_poly.pdbx_seq_one_letter_code
_entity_poly.pdbx_strand_id
1 'polypeptide(L)'
;VIIDFVMNHTSDQHPWFQESRKDPTGPYGDFYMWADDDKGYPDARIIFVDTEVSNWTFDPVRGQYYFHRFFSHQPDLNYESPAVQEEILAALRFWLDLGIDGFRLDAVPYLYAEEGTNCENLPATH
;
A
#
# COMPACT_ATOMS: atom_id res chain seq x y z
N VAL A 1 -2.41 26.25 4.60
CA VAL A 1 -1.30 25.28 4.45
C VAL A 1 -1.90 23.95 4.05
N ILE A 2 -1.38 23.35 2.98
CA ILE A 2 -1.69 21.97 2.57
C ILE A 2 -0.39 21.16 2.59
N ILE A 3 -0.49 19.84 2.78
CA ILE A 3 0.64 18.91 2.70
C ILE A 3 0.29 17.77 1.74
N ASP A 4 1.32 17.13 1.19
CA ASP A 4 1.17 15.83 0.54
C ASP A 4 0.89 14.74 1.59
N PHE A 5 -0.07 13.88 1.29
CA PHE A 5 -0.38 12.68 2.08
C PHE A 5 -0.34 11.48 1.14
N VAL A 6 0.66 10.62 1.31
CA VAL A 6 0.82 9.40 0.52
C VAL A 6 -0.16 8.36 1.06
N MET A 7 -1.20 8.06 0.29
CA MET A 7 -2.28 7.16 0.70
C MET A 7 -1.93 5.70 0.41
N ASN A 8 -1.28 5.44 -0.73
CA ASN A 8 -1.16 4.10 -1.28
C ASN A 8 -0.19 3.17 -0.52
N HIS A 9 0.92 3.73 -0.03
CA HIS A 9 2.03 2.93 0.48
C HIS A 9 2.71 3.63 1.65
N THR A 10 3.44 2.84 2.43
CA THR A 10 4.34 3.34 3.48
C THR A 10 5.77 2.94 3.16
N SER A 11 6.76 3.43 3.91
CA SER A 11 8.10 2.82 3.87
C SER A 11 8.06 1.39 4.44
N ASP A 12 8.90 0.51 3.93
CA ASP A 12 9.15 -0.80 4.53
C ASP A 12 9.75 -0.73 5.95
N GLN A 13 10.21 0.45 6.40
CA GLN A 13 10.62 0.72 7.77
C GLN A 13 9.45 1.12 8.69
N HIS A 14 8.25 1.32 8.13
CA HIS A 14 7.09 1.68 8.92
C HIS A 14 6.76 0.57 9.94
N PRO A 15 6.41 0.91 11.20
CA PRO A 15 6.09 -0.08 12.22
C PRO A 15 5.02 -1.09 11.77
N TRP A 16 4.01 -0.66 11.02
CA TRP A 16 3.00 -1.57 10.48
C TRP A 16 3.61 -2.65 9.58
N PHE A 17 4.53 -2.30 8.66
CA PHE A 17 5.15 -3.31 7.79
C PHE A 17 6.10 -4.22 8.56
N GLN A 18 6.83 -3.64 9.52
CA GLN A 18 7.73 -4.40 10.41
C GLN A 18 6.98 -5.44 11.25
N GLU A 19 5.80 -5.10 11.75
CA GLU A 19 4.97 -6.04 12.50
C GLU A 19 4.24 -7.01 11.55
N SER A 20 3.70 -6.53 10.43
CA SER A 20 3.04 -7.36 9.41
C SER A 20 3.95 -8.50 8.92
N ARG A 21 5.24 -8.21 8.67
CA ARG A 21 6.18 -9.24 8.21
C ARG A 21 6.60 -10.24 9.29
N LYS A 22 6.49 -9.88 10.57
CA LYS A 22 6.92 -10.73 11.71
C LYS A 22 5.79 -11.56 12.30
N ASP A 23 4.57 -11.03 12.31
CA ASP A 23 3.37 -11.71 12.82
C ASP A 23 2.23 -11.62 11.79
N PRO A 24 2.18 -12.59 10.84
CA PRO A 24 1.13 -12.64 9.82
C PRO A 24 -0.29 -12.80 10.39
N THR A 25 -0.42 -13.28 11.63
CA THR A 25 -1.72 -13.46 12.31
C THR A 25 -2.07 -12.33 13.27
N GLY A 26 -1.15 -11.37 13.44
CA GLY A 26 -1.28 -10.23 14.32
C GLY A 26 -2.16 -9.13 13.74
N PRO A 27 -2.32 -8.02 14.47
CA PRO A 27 -3.21 -6.92 14.07
C PRO A 27 -2.81 -6.25 12.75
N TYR A 28 -1.54 -6.33 12.36
CA TYR A 28 -1.01 -5.76 11.12
C TYR A 28 -0.78 -6.81 10.02
N GLY A 29 -1.13 -8.08 10.27
CA GLY A 29 -0.87 -9.19 9.34
C GLY A 29 -1.43 -8.95 7.94
N ASP A 30 -2.55 -8.23 7.86
CA ASP A 30 -3.28 -7.90 6.63
C ASP A 30 -3.27 -6.39 6.30
N PHE A 31 -2.29 -5.64 6.80
CA PHE A 31 -2.15 -4.21 6.47
C PHE A 31 -1.52 -3.97 5.08
N TYR A 32 -0.90 -5.00 4.51
CA TYR A 32 -0.20 -4.94 3.23
C TYR A 32 -0.64 -6.13 2.38
N MET A 33 -0.49 -6.00 1.07
CA MET A 33 -0.89 -7.03 0.12
C MET A 33 0.18 -8.11 0.05
N TRP A 34 -0.09 -9.28 0.63
CA TRP A 34 0.81 -10.44 0.67
C TRP A 34 0.32 -11.58 -0.22
N ALA A 35 1.24 -12.31 -0.85
CA ALA A 35 0.95 -13.48 -1.68
C ALA A 35 2.04 -14.55 -1.59
N ASP A 36 1.69 -15.81 -1.86
CA ASP A 36 2.65 -16.93 -1.86
C ASP A 36 3.49 -17.01 -3.14
N ASP A 37 3.04 -16.38 -4.23
CA ASP A 37 3.81 -16.21 -5.47
C ASP A 37 3.67 -14.79 -6.04
N ASP A 38 4.42 -14.51 -7.11
CA ASP A 38 4.56 -13.19 -7.74
C ASP A 38 3.66 -13.01 -8.98
N LYS A 39 2.59 -13.80 -9.10
CA LYS A 39 1.78 -13.88 -10.33
C LYS A 39 0.51 -13.04 -10.31
N GLY A 40 0.16 -12.47 -9.15
CA GLY A 40 -1.04 -11.64 -9.02
C GLY A 40 -0.95 -10.36 -9.85
N TYR A 41 -2.09 -9.96 -10.43
CA TYR A 41 -2.24 -8.69 -11.18
C TYR A 41 -1.26 -8.51 -12.36
N PRO A 42 -1.12 -9.47 -13.28
CA PRO A 42 -0.14 -9.41 -14.36
C PRO A 42 -0.37 -8.27 -15.37
N ASP A 43 -1.59 -7.74 -15.45
CA ASP A 43 -1.98 -6.63 -16.33
C ASP A 43 -1.60 -5.25 -15.73
N ALA A 44 -1.20 -5.18 -14.46
CA ALA A 44 -0.68 -3.98 -13.84
C ALA A 44 0.77 -3.72 -14.30
N ARG A 45 0.99 -2.65 -15.06
CA ARG A 45 2.34 -2.26 -15.50
C ARG A 45 3.26 -1.96 -14.31
N ILE A 46 4.56 -2.16 -14.49
CA ILE A 46 5.61 -1.67 -13.58
C ILE A 46 5.82 -0.18 -13.85
N ILE A 47 5.64 0.67 -12.83
CA ILE A 47 5.75 2.13 -13.00
C ILE A 47 7.21 2.55 -13.25
N PHE A 48 8.15 1.96 -12.51
CA PHE A 48 9.58 2.25 -12.61
C PHE A 48 10.34 1.10 -13.28
N VAL A 49 10.01 0.79 -14.54
CA VAL A 49 10.58 -0.33 -15.30
C VAL A 49 12.12 -0.30 -15.42
N ASP A 50 12.74 0.87 -15.29
CA ASP A 50 14.20 1.02 -15.33
C ASP A 50 14.89 0.64 -14.01
N THR A 51 14.12 0.36 -12.94
CA THR A 51 14.65 0.09 -11.59
C THR A 51 14.01 -1.15 -10.95
N GLU A 52 12.70 -1.31 -11.09
CA GLU A 52 11.95 -2.44 -10.58
C GLU A 52 11.71 -3.47 -11.68
N VAL A 53 11.92 -4.74 -11.36
CA VAL A 53 11.73 -5.87 -12.30
C VAL A 53 10.35 -6.53 -12.17
N SER A 54 9.63 -6.23 -11.08
CA SER A 54 8.31 -6.76 -10.75
C SER A 54 7.57 -5.78 -9.84
N ASN A 55 6.24 -5.89 -9.77
CA ASN A 55 5.43 -5.25 -8.73
C ASN A 55 5.34 -6.10 -7.44
N TRP A 56 6.03 -7.25 -7.42
CA TRP A 56 6.10 -8.16 -6.28
C TRP A 56 7.55 -8.32 -5.83
N THR A 57 7.80 -8.12 -4.53
CA THR A 57 9.11 -8.37 -3.91
C THR A 57 8.98 -9.45 -2.83
N PHE A 58 9.89 -10.41 -2.83
CA PHE A 58 9.94 -11.46 -1.80
C PHE A 58 10.51 -10.91 -0.49
N ASP A 59 9.77 -11.04 0.61
CA ASP A 59 10.26 -10.73 1.95
C ASP A 59 10.80 -12.00 2.63
N PRO A 60 12.09 -12.03 3.02
CA PRO A 60 12.70 -13.22 3.62
C PRO A 60 12.30 -13.48 5.07
N VAL A 61 11.68 -12.50 5.76
CA VAL A 61 11.22 -12.67 7.16
C VAL A 61 9.88 -13.40 7.16
N ARG A 62 8.94 -12.97 6.31
CA ARG A 62 7.61 -13.56 6.19
C ARG A 62 7.58 -14.79 5.28
N GLY A 63 8.53 -14.89 4.34
CA GLY A 63 8.55 -15.98 3.36
C GLY A 63 7.46 -15.88 2.30
N GLN A 64 6.99 -14.66 2.02
CA GLN A 64 5.93 -14.34 1.07
C GLN A 64 6.35 -13.14 0.20
N TYR A 65 5.67 -12.94 -0.92
CA TYR A 65 5.79 -11.74 -1.73
C TYR A 65 4.86 -10.65 -1.20
N TYR A 66 5.28 -9.39 -1.27
CA TYR A 66 4.41 -8.24 -1.06
C TYR A 66 4.33 -7.37 -2.32
N PHE A 67 3.17 -6.78 -2.52
CA PHE A 67 2.90 -5.90 -3.65
C PHE A 67 3.45 -4.49 -3.40
N HIS A 68 3.97 -3.87 -4.46
CA HIS A 68 4.35 -2.46 -4.48
C HIS A 68 4.19 -1.90 -5.91
N ARG A 69 3.51 -0.75 -6.04
CA ARG A 69 3.40 -0.07 -7.35
C ARG A 69 4.58 0.82 -7.68
N PHE A 70 5.32 1.22 -6.65
CA PHE A 70 6.48 2.09 -6.73
C PHE A 70 7.73 1.25 -6.44
N PHE A 71 8.66 1.74 -5.62
CA PHE A 71 9.87 0.98 -5.30
C PHE A 71 9.60 -0.14 -4.29
N SER A 72 10.45 -1.18 -4.30
CA SER A 72 10.37 -2.31 -3.36
C SER A 72 10.38 -1.89 -1.87
N HIS A 73 10.99 -0.76 -1.52
CA HIS A 73 10.95 -0.21 -0.15
C HIS A 73 9.68 0.62 0.15
N GLN A 74 8.69 0.59 -0.74
CA GLN A 74 7.38 1.25 -0.63
C GLN A 74 6.24 0.23 -0.74
N PRO A 75 6.07 -0.68 0.24
CA PRO A 75 4.99 -1.67 0.21
C PRO A 75 3.61 -1.01 0.23
N ASP A 76 2.74 -1.49 -0.65
CA ASP A 76 1.37 -1.01 -0.82
C ASP A 76 0.47 -1.50 0.31
N LEU A 77 -0.34 -0.59 0.84
CA LEU A 77 -1.33 -0.88 1.88
C LEU A 77 -2.50 -1.69 1.28
N ASN A 78 -3.03 -2.64 2.05
CA ASN A 78 -4.21 -3.40 1.65
C ASN A 78 -5.50 -2.63 1.99
N TYR A 79 -6.06 -1.90 1.02
CA TYR A 79 -7.32 -1.17 1.22
C TYR A 79 -8.57 -2.06 1.30
N GLU A 80 -8.49 -3.37 1.01
CA GLU A 80 -9.60 -4.29 1.33
C GLU A 80 -9.75 -4.48 2.85
N SER A 81 -8.69 -4.23 3.62
CA SER A 81 -8.72 -4.28 5.08
C SER A 81 -9.42 -3.04 5.66
N PRO A 82 -10.56 -3.18 6.36
CA PRO A 82 -11.22 -2.06 7.02
C PRO A 82 -10.33 -1.38 8.07
N ALA A 83 -9.39 -2.13 8.66
CA ALA A 83 -8.44 -1.58 9.63
C ALA A 83 -7.48 -0.57 8.98
N VAL A 84 -7.01 -0.83 7.76
CA VAL A 84 -6.19 0.13 6.98
C VAL A 84 -6.99 1.39 6.68
N GLN A 85 -8.24 1.25 6.23
CA GLN A 85 -9.09 2.40 5.93
C GLN A 85 -9.28 3.30 7.17
N GLU A 86 -9.57 2.70 8.32
CA GLU A 86 -9.75 3.45 9.57
C GLU A 86 -8.47 4.13 10.04
N GLU A 87 -7.31 3.47 9.97
CA GLU A 87 -6.02 4.07 10.35
C GLU A 87 -5.62 5.23 9.43
N ILE A 88 -5.87 5.12 8.13
CA ILE A 88 -5.63 6.22 7.18
C ILE A 88 -6.54 7.41 7.48
N LEU A 89 -7.83 7.17 7.75
CA LEU A 89 -8.76 8.22 8.16
C LEU A 89 -8.36 8.85 9.50
N ALA A 90 -7.89 8.06 10.46
CA ALA A 90 -7.37 8.56 11.73
C ALA A 90 -6.14 9.45 11.54
N ALA A 91 -5.20 9.05 10.68
CA ALA A 91 -4.03 9.85 10.35
C ALA A 91 -4.40 11.19 9.68
N LEU A 92 -5.37 11.18 8.76
CA LEU A 92 -5.90 12.42 8.16
C LEU A 92 -6.53 13.33 9.22
N ARG A 93 -7.39 12.77 10.09
CA ARG A 93 -8.04 13.52 11.19
C ARG A 93 -7.01 14.14 12.14
N PHE A 94 -5.96 13.40 12.51
CA PHE A 94 -4.88 13.92 13.35
C PHE A 94 -4.30 15.23 12.79
N TRP A 95 -3.96 15.28 11.50
CA TRP A 95 -3.40 16.48 10.90
C TRP A 95 -4.42 17.62 10.78
N LEU A 96 -5.69 17.31 10.52
CA LEU A 96 -6.78 18.29 10.52
C LEU A 96 -6.99 18.91 11.90
N ASP A 97 -6.96 18.10 12.96
CA ASP A 97 -7.06 18.57 14.35
C ASP A 97 -5.88 19.46 14.75
N LEU A 98 -4.70 19.25 14.14
CA LEU A 98 -3.54 20.12 14.28
C LEU A 98 -3.67 21.46 13.53
N GLY A 99 -4.67 21.61 12.66
CA GLY A 99 -5.01 22.87 11.99
C GLY A 99 -4.51 23.01 10.55
N ILE A 100 -4.24 21.90 9.84
CA ILE A 100 -3.97 21.96 8.39
C ILE A 100 -5.26 22.25 7.60
N ASP A 101 -5.15 22.97 6.48
CA ASP A 101 -6.33 23.34 5.67
C ASP A 101 -6.73 22.24 4.66
N GLY A 102 -5.88 21.24 4.45
CA GLY A 102 -6.18 20.12 3.56
C GLY A 102 -4.95 19.36 3.07
N PHE A 103 -5.18 18.44 2.13
CA PHE A 103 -4.17 17.51 1.63
C PHE A 103 -4.16 17.47 0.11
N ARG A 104 -2.98 17.27 -0.46
CA ARG A 104 -2.85 16.60 -1.75
C ARG A 104 -2.76 15.10 -1.46
N LEU A 105 -3.77 14.34 -1.86
CA LEU A 105 -3.77 12.88 -1.74
C LEU A 105 -2.95 12.29 -2.88
N ASP A 106 -1.82 11.68 -2.55
CA ASP A 106 -0.88 11.14 -3.54
C ASP A 106 -1.11 9.64 -3.77
N ALA A 107 -0.83 9.19 -5.00
CA ALA A 107 -0.96 7.80 -5.45
C ALA A 107 -2.38 7.18 -5.36
N VAL A 108 -3.44 8.00 -5.24
CA VAL A 108 -4.85 7.56 -5.13
C VAL A 108 -5.32 6.63 -6.26
N PRO A 109 -4.92 6.77 -7.54
CA PRO A 109 -5.35 5.82 -8.57
C PRO A 109 -5.02 4.35 -8.28
N TYR A 110 -4.12 4.06 -7.34
CA TYR A 110 -3.53 2.74 -7.13
C TYR A 110 -4.03 2.00 -5.88
N LEU A 111 -4.96 2.57 -5.10
CA LEU A 111 -5.33 2.05 -3.77
C LEU A 111 -5.87 0.61 -3.77
N TYR A 112 -6.55 0.21 -4.84
CA TYR A 112 -7.11 -1.14 -4.99
C TYR A 112 -6.51 -1.84 -6.20
N ALA A 113 -6.39 -3.15 -6.11
CA ALA A 113 -5.94 -4.03 -7.18
C ALA A 113 -6.99 -5.13 -7.43
N GLU A 114 -7.24 -5.44 -8.70
CA GLU A 114 -8.22 -6.45 -9.11
C GLU A 114 -7.69 -7.22 -10.33
N GLU A 115 -7.85 -8.54 -10.31
CA GLU A 115 -7.42 -9.40 -11.42
C GLU A 115 -8.11 -9.06 -12.73
N GLY A 116 -7.37 -9.16 -13.84
CA GLY A 116 -7.86 -8.79 -15.18
C GLY A 116 -8.03 -7.28 -15.40
N THR A 117 -7.45 -6.46 -14.52
CA THR A 117 -7.41 -5.00 -14.64
C THR A 117 -5.97 -4.49 -14.59
N ASN A 118 -5.74 -3.25 -15.01
CA ASN A 118 -4.44 -2.59 -14.83
C ASN A 118 -4.21 -2.07 -13.39
N CYS A 119 -5.13 -2.32 -12.46
CA CYS A 119 -5.10 -1.85 -11.08
C CYS A 119 -4.97 -0.32 -10.96
N GLU A 120 -5.62 0.43 -11.86
CA GLU A 120 -5.67 1.89 -11.81
C GLU A 120 -7.13 2.40 -11.89
N ASN A 121 -7.51 3.32 -11.01
CA ASN A 121 -8.82 4.00 -11.00
C ASN A 121 -10.02 3.03 -10.90
N LEU A 122 -9.88 1.97 -10.10
CA LEU A 122 -10.98 1.03 -9.85
C LEU A 122 -12.14 1.74 -9.13
N PRO A 123 -13.40 1.28 -9.31
CA PRO A 123 -14.55 1.91 -8.66
C PRO A 123 -14.44 2.01 -7.14
N ALA A 124 -13.81 1.04 -6.47
CA ALA A 124 -13.62 1.03 -5.02
C ALA A 124 -12.70 2.17 -4.51
N THR A 125 -11.90 2.77 -5.38
CA THR A 125 -11.01 3.90 -5.05
C THR A 125 -11.79 5.21 -4.80
N HIS A 126 -13.03 5.33 -5.29
CA HIS A 126 -13.81 6.58 -5.35
C HIS A 126 -15.00 6.60 -4.39
#